data_AF-A0A4T0B681-F1
#
_entry.id   AF-A0A4T0B681-F1
#
_cell.length_a   1.000
_cell.length_b   1.000
_cell.length_c   1.000
_cell.angle_alpha   90.00
_cell.angle_beta   90.00
_cell.angle_gamma   90.00
#
_symmetry.space_group_name_H-M   'P 1'
#
loop_
_entity.id
_entity.type
_entity.pdbx_description
1 polymer ?
#
loop_
_entity_poly.entity_id
_entity_poly.type
_entity_poly.pdbx_seq_one_letter_code
_entity_poly.pdbx_strand_id
1 'polypeptide(L)'
;MNPHHSLPMSSPVSPSKVHRDRLPPSPPKSPGSSLSRVLSHIAALHHGEPTARAASEQTFPILETEHARLGPRLDEIGLCGFYQNKVRHDYDPSLGQLTLRMPTPRHDVFVRGFVDLILKKISTQARLVEQGYPVVSRRLLELQSLSTTDINLLIDDKPANKSPDASLGYPDREYPQAVFEVSYSQDRRALERLAWSYIMGSSHSIRCVVGLDLDYPRNRAPSPAQNAHVSIWRPLVEIEGNTENMDVKQEIASQCLGAHSPDHTIAVVSIRDLLGDEFLKDTSRDIAERKIVVTAREMTGLLENAERFQQSSIRQTERAFQERQAQGRNWRKRRITPDEELSEGREAEYRTSESTVEQQRSDDDTSYTPAARSPVRSDSSLLRRPTRPRIDN
;
A
#
# COMPACT_ATOMS: atom_id res chain seq x y z
N MET A 1 -86.13 -8.61 -22.33
CA MET A 1 -86.12 -7.25 -22.89
C MET A 1 -84.70 -6.93 -23.30
N ASN A 2 -84.47 -6.78 -24.60
CA ASN A 2 -83.25 -6.17 -25.16
C ASN A 2 -83.21 -4.68 -24.76
N PRO A 3 -82.04 -4.01 -24.67
CA PRO A 3 -81.41 -3.52 -25.92
C PRO A 3 -79.86 -3.43 -25.96
N HIS A 4 -79.37 -3.64 -27.19
CA HIS A 4 -78.33 -2.92 -27.96
C HIS A 4 -77.00 -2.49 -27.34
N HIS A 5 -75.89 -2.96 -27.92
CA HIS A 5 -75.03 -2.17 -28.85
C HIS A 5 -73.86 -3.04 -29.37
N SER A 6 -73.82 -3.38 -30.66
CA SER A 6 -73.08 -2.70 -31.74
C SER A 6 -71.57 -3.03 -31.78
N LEU A 7 -71.20 -3.96 -32.67
CA LEU A 7 -69.85 -4.05 -33.25
C LEU A 7 -69.64 -2.92 -34.27
N PRO A 8 -68.39 -2.48 -34.49
CA PRO A 8 -67.87 -2.60 -35.85
C PRO A 8 -66.39 -3.02 -35.98
N MET A 9 -66.17 -3.80 -37.05
CA MET A 9 -65.10 -3.70 -38.04
C MET A 9 -63.71 -4.28 -37.74
N SER A 10 -63.51 -5.46 -38.35
CA SER A 10 -62.25 -6.06 -38.74
C SER A 10 -61.40 -5.12 -39.61
N SER A 11 -60.09 -5.10 -39.33
CA SER A 11 -59.05 -4.70 -40.29
C SER A 11 -58.32 -5.95 -40.80
N PRO A 12 -57.84 -5.97 -42.05
CA PRO A 12 -57.42 -7.18 -42.73
C PRO A 12 -56.01 -7.64 -42.37
N VAL A 13 -55.88 -8.96 -42.32
CA VAL A 13 -54.64 -9.73 -42.24
C VAL A 13 -53.72 -9.37 -43.42
N SER A 14 -52.48 -8.97 -43.13
CA SER A 14 -51.39 -8.92 -44.11
C SER A 14 -50.48 -10.15 -43.95
N PRO A 15 -50.00 -10.77 -45.05
CA PRO A 15 -49.33 -12.06 -45.00
C PRO A 15 -47.82 -11.92 -44.70
N SER A 16 -47.37 -12.83 -43.82
CA SER A 16 -46.10 -13.56 -43.83
C SER A 16 -44.90 -12.92 -44.52
N LYS A 17 -43.90 -12.50 -43.72
CA LYS A 17 -42.50 -12.44 -44.15
C LYS A 17 -41.63 -13.32 -43.25
N VAL A 18 -41.25 -14.45 -43.84
CA VAL A 18 -39.92 -15.09 -43.78
C VAL A 18 -39.41 -15.46 -42.38
N HIS A 19 -39.52 -16.75 -42.10
CA HIS A 19 -38.74 -17.47 -41.09
C HIS A 19 -37.24 -17.24 -41.35
N ARG A 20 -36.60 -16.41 -40.54
CA ARG A 20 -35.16 -16.47 -40.33
C ARG A 20 -34.95 -17.23 -39.03
N ASP A 21 -34.21 -18.33 -39.12
CA ASP A 21 -33.71 -19.12 -38.01
C ASP A 21 -33.17 -18.20 -36.90
N ARG A 22 -33.94 -18.06 -35.83
CA ARG A 22 -33.45 -17.47 -34.59
C ARG A 22 -32.92 -18.62 -33.75
N LEU A 23 -31.60 -18.74 -33.70
CA LEU A 23 -30.93 -19.44 -32.61
C LEU A 23 -31.52 -18.93 -31.27
N PRO A 24 -31.72 -19.82 -30.27
CA PRO A 24 -32.25 -19.40 -28.98
C PRO A 24 -31.36 -18.29 -28.40
N PRO A 25 -31.96 -17.29 -27.71
CA PRO A 25 -31.17 -16.24 -27.08
C PRO A 25 -30.17 -16.90 -26.13
N SER A 26 -28.89 -16.55 -26.30
CA SER A 26 -27.84 -16.97 -25.37
C SER A 26 -28.29 -16.68 -23.94
N PRO A 27 -28.07 -17.60 -22.99
CA PRO A 27 -28.44 -17.37 -21.60
C PRO A 27 -27.79 -16.06 -21.11
N PRO A 28 -28.46 -15.34 -20.18
CA PRO A 28 -27.92 -14.10 -19.63
C PRO A 28 -26.51 -14.35 -19.13
N LYS A 29 -25.58 -13.44 -19.42
CA LYS A 29 -24.19 -13.49 -18.92
C LYS A 29 -24.26 -13.79 -17.43
N SER A 30 -23.81 -14.98 -17.04
CA SER A 30 -23.67 -15.35 -15.64
C SER A 30 -22.92 -14.22 -14.93
N PRO A 31 -23.29 -13.85 -13.69
CA PRO A 31 -22.45 -12.99 -12.88
C PRO A 31 -21.03 -13.58 -12.95
N GLY A 32 -20.05 -12.79 -13.41
CA GLY A 32 -18.68 -13.28 -13.52
C GLY A 32 -18.24 -13.87 -12.18
N SER A 33 -17.35 -14.87 -12.21
CA SER A 33 -16.80 -15.47 -10.98
C SER A 33 -16.37 -14.41 -9.97
N SER A 34 -16.40 -14.72 -8.68
CA SER A 34 -15.97 -13.79 -7.63
C SER A 34 -14.57 -13.25 -7.91
N LEU A 35 -13.68 -14.12 -8.37
CA LEU A 35 -12.34 -13.76 -8.85
C LEU A 35 -12.39 -12.70 -9.97
N SER A 36 -13.25 -12.85 -10.97
CA SER A 36 -13.41 -11.86 -12.06
C SER A 36 -13.85 -10.49 -11.54
N ARG A 37 -14.71 -10.45 -10.52
CA ARG A 37 -15.14 -9.20 -9.88
C ARG A 37 -14.00 -8.51 -9.14
N VAL A 38 -13.21 -9.28 -8.39
CA VAL A 38 -12.01 -8.78 -7.68
C VAL A 38 -11.01 -8.20 -8.69
N LEU A 39 -10.65 -8.96 -9.73
CA LEU A 39 -9.73 -8.50 -10.78
C LEU A 39 -10.23 -7.22 -11.48
N SER A 40 -11.53 -7.16 -11.79
CA SER A 40 -12.14 -5.98 -12.40
C SER A 40 -12.07 -4.75 -11.50
N HIS A 41 -12.24 -4.94 -10.19
CA HIS A 41 -12.14 -3.85 -9.23
C HIS A 41 -10.69 -3.36 -9.07
N ILE A 42 -9.72 -4.26 -8.97
CA ILE A 42 -8.29 -3.91 -8.91
C ILE A 42 -7.86 -3.17 -10.18
N ALA A 43 -8.31 -3.60 -11.36
CA ALA A 43 -8.07 -2.90 -12.61
C ALA A 43 -8.68 -1.48 -12.61
N ALA A 44 -9.91 -1.32 -12.11
CA ALA A 44 -10.55 -0.01 -12.00
C ALA A 44 -9.77 0.93 -11.05
N LEU A 45 -9.26 0.40 -9.92
CA LEU A 45 -8.41 1.15 -9.00
C LEU A 45 -7.09 1.61 -9.67
N HIS A 46 -6.46 0.71 -10.43
CA HIS A 46 -5.23 0.98 -11.18
C HIS A 46 -5.44 2.06 -12.26
N HIS A 47 -6.56 2.04 -12.96
CA HIS A 47 -6.93 3.05 -13.97
C HIS A 47 -7.38 4.38 -13.36
N GLY A 48 -7.66 4.40 -12.06
CA GLY A 48 -8.09 5.60 -11.35
C GLY A 48 -9.55 5.95 -11.53
N GLU A 49 -10.40 4.95 -11.71
CA GLU A 49 -11.85 5.11 -11.80
C GLU A 49 -12.42 5.75 -10.53
N PRO A 50 -13.13 6.90 -10.61
CA PRO A 50 -13.63 7.60 -9.44
C PRO A 50 -14.58 6.78 -8.57
N THR A 51 -15.37 5.90 -9.19
CA THR A 51 -16.33 5.03 -8.49
C THR A 51 -15.64 3.94 -7.67
N ALA A 52 -14.53 3.39 -8.18
CA ALA A 52 -13.75 2.41 -7.44
C ALA A 52 -13.03 3.03 -6.23
N ARG A 53 -12.64 4.30 -6.34
CA ARG A 53 -11.98 5.07 -5.25
C ARG A 53 -12.95 5.75 -4.29
N ALA A 54 -14.26 5.66 -4.54
CA ALA A 54 -15.25 6.33 -3.71
C ALA A 54 -15.37 5.70 -2.32
N ALA A 55 -15.13 4.39 -2.22
CA ALA A 55 -15.03 3.68 -0.96
C ALA A 55 -13.56 3.46 -0.61
N SER A 56 -13.18 3.72 0.65
CA SER A 56 -11.85 3.40 1.18
C SER A 56 -11.66 1.90 1.37
N GLU A 57 -12.75 1.13 1.39
CA GLU A 57 -12.76 -0.31 1.62
C GLU A 57 -13.84 -0.99 0.77
N GLN A 58 -13.54 -2.17 0.24
CA GLN A 58 -14.46 -3.01 -0.51
C GLN A 58 -14.21 -4.49 -0.21
N THR A 59 -15.25 -5.18 0.27
CA THR A 59 -15.19 -6.63 0.57
C THR A 59 -15.85 -7.45 -0.54
N PHE A 60 -15.23 -8.59 -0.88
CA PHE A 60 -15.68 -9.54 -1.88
C PHE A 60 -15.77 -10.94 -1.27
N PRO A 61 -16.87 -11.69 -1.49
CA PRO A 61 -16.88 -13.11 -1.21
C PRO A 61 -15.95 -13.82 -2.21
N ILE A 62 -14.99 -14.58 -1.75
CA ILE A 62 -14.05 -15.34 -2.60
C ILE A 62 -13.68 -16.67 -1.91
N LEU A 63 -13.81 -17.77 -2.64
CA LEU A 63 -13.44 -19.08 -2.14
C LEU A 63 -11.91 -19.22 -2.07
N GLU A 64 -11.41 -20.11 -1.22
CA GLU A 64 -9.98 -20.39 -1.07
C GLU A 64 -9.31 -20.77 -2.40
N THR A 65 -9.98 -21.61 -3.19
CA THR A 65 -9.50 -22.02 -4.52
C THR A 65 -9.47 -20.86 -5.53
N GLU A 66 -10.34 -19.88 -5.38
CA GLU A 66 -10.34 -18.66 -6.20
C GLU A 66 -9.27 -17.67 -5.74
N HIS A 67 -9.10 -17.51 -4.42
CA HIS A 67 -8.06 -16.67 -3.83
C HIS A 67 -6.66 -17.17 -4.19
N ALA A 68 -6.42 -18.48 -4.15
CA ALA A 68 -5.16 -19.09 -4.58
C ALA A 68 -4.82 -18.78 -6.07
N ARG A 69 -5.84 -18.49 -6.88
CA ARG A 69 -5.66 -18.11 -8.30
C ARG A 69 -5.53 -16.60 -8.52
N LEU A 70 -5.71 -15.77 -7.49
CA LEU A 70 -5.68 -14.32 -7.62
C LEU A 70 -4.29 -13.82 -8.03
N GLY A 71 -3.23 -14.27 -7.35
CA GLY A 71 -1.84 -13.89 -7.66
C GLY A 71 -1.45 -14.19 -9.11
N PRO A 72 -1.52 -15.45 -9.58
CA PRO A 72 -1.22 -15.81 -10.96
C PRO A 72 -2.03 -15.00 -11.99
N ARG A 73 -3.31 -14.72 -11.70
CA ARG A 73 -4.13 -13.89 -12.59
C ARG A 73 -3.74 -12.42 -12.61
N LEU A 74 -3.28 -11.88 -11.48
CA LEU A 74 -2.74 -10.52 -11.41
C LEU A 74 -1.42 -10.40 -12.16
N ASP A 75 -0.57 -11.43 -12.13
CA ASP A 75 0.65 -11.49 -12.93
C ASP A 75 0.34 -11.51 -14.43
N GLU A 76 -0.58 -12.38 -14.86
CA GLU A 76 -1.02 -12.47 -16.27
C GLU A 76 -1.49 -11.13 -16.85
N ILE A 77 -2.15 -10.29 -16.04
CA ILE A 77 -2.66 -8.98 -16.46
C ILE A 77 -1.76 -7.80 -16.09
N GLY A 78 -0.55 -8.06 -15.57
CA GLY A 78 0.44 -7.04 -15.21
C GLY A 78 0.02 -6.12 -14.06
N LEU A 79 -0.84 -6.58 -13.16
CA LEU A 79 -1.31 -5.82 -12.00
C LEU A 79 -0.70 -6.26 -10.67
N CYS A 80 0.12 -7.31 -10.64
CA CYS A 80 0.69 -7.82 -9.39
C CYS A 80 1.48 -6.76 -8.63
N GLY A 81 2.37 -6.02 -9.31
CA GLY A 81 3.13 -4.93 -8.68
C GLY A 81 2.24 -3.81 -8.16
N PHE A 82 1.11 -3.50 -8.81
CA PHE A 82 0.15 -2.53 -8.28
C PHE A 82 -0.57 -3.08 -7.05
N TYR A 83 -1.07 -4.32 -7.12
CA TYR A 83 -1.78 -4.97 -6.04
C TYR A 83 -0.95 -5.04 -4.76
N GLN A 84 0.27 -5.58 -4.84
CA GLN A 84 1.16 -5.74 -3.70
C GLN A 84 1.61 -4.41 -3.08
N ASN A 85 1.83 -3.37 -3.90
CA ASN A 85 2.44 -2.12 -3.41
C ASN A 85 1.46 -0.99 -3.15
N LYS A 86 0.23 -1.07 -3.66
CA LYS A 86 -0.75 0.03 -3.64
C LYS A 86 -2.11 -0.34 -3.06
N VAL A 87 -2.42 -1.63 -2.92
CA VAL A 87 -3.69 -2.10 -2.40
C VAL A 87 -3.44 -2.89 -1.11
N ARG A 88 -3.98 -2.41 0.01
CA ARG A 88 -4.00 -3.19 1.25
C ARG A 88 -5.09 -4.24 1.13
N HIS A 89 -4.84 -5.45 1.61
CA HIS A 89 -5.81 -6.51 1.50
C HIS A 89 -5.78 -7.47 2.68
N ASP A 90 -6.97 -7.96 3.03
CA ASP A 90 -7.15 -8.91 4.12
C ASP A 90 -7.97 -10.08 3.60
N TYR A 91 -7.39 -11.27 3.59
CA TYR A 91 -8.12 -12.50 3.28
C TYR A 91 -8.49 -13.21 4.59
N ASP A 92 -9.76 -13.62 4.69
CA ASP A 92 -10.29 -14.41 5.79
C ASP A 92 -10.86 -15.72 5.21
N PRO A 93 -10.15 -16.85 5.38
CA PRO A 93 -10.58 -18.14 4.85
C PRO A 93 -11.79 -18.72 5.58
N SER A 94 -12.01 -18.36 6.85
CA SER A 94 -13.15 -18.83 7.65
C SER A 94 -14.45 -18.16 7.19
N LEU A 95 -14.37 -16.89 6.75
CA LEU A 95 -15.49 -16.16 6.15
C LEU A 95 -15.60 -16.29 4.63
N GLY A 96 -14.55 -16.76 3.97
CA GLY A 96 -14.46 -16.77 2.50
C GLY A 96 -14.54 -15.36 1.92
N GLN A 97 -13.81 -14.41 2.52
CA GLN A 97 -13.88 -12.98 2.19
C GLN A 97 -12.49 -12.40 1.93
N LEU A 98 -12.41 -11.56 0.90
CA LEU A 98 -11.26 -10.70 0.62
C LEU A 98 -11.70 -9.24 0.73
N THR A 99 -11.09 -8.52 1.65
CA THR A 99 -11.30 -7.09 1.85
C THR A 99 -10.14 -6.34 1.19
N LEU A 100 -10.45 -5.39 0.32
CA LEU A 100 -9.47 -4.49 -0.29
C LEU A 100 -9.62 -3.11 0.33
N ARG A 101 -8.51 -2.51 0.77
CA ARG A 101 -8.46 -1.19 1.38
C ARG A 101 -7.52 -0.28 0.58
N MET A 102 -7.98 0.94 0.31
CA MET A 102 -7.21 1.99 -0.35
C MET A 102 -6.79 3.03 0.69
N PRO A 103 -5.48 3.07 1.06
CA PRO A 103 -4.99 4.10 1.95
C PRO A 103 -5.21 5.50 1.38
N THR A 104 -5.53 6.45 2.26
CA THR A 104 -5.62 7.87 1.92
C THR A 104 -4.37 8.60 2.43
N PRO A 105 -3.95 9.72 1.81
CA PRO A 105 -2.79 10.47 2.31
C PRO A 105 -2.93 10.87 3.79
N ARG A 106 -4.15 11.20 4.23
CA ARG A 106 -4.45 11.46 5.64
C ARG A 106 -4.17 10.26 6.53
N HIS A 107 -4.68 9.08 6.13
CA HIS A 107 -4.51 7.82 6.87
C HIS A 107 -3.03 7.43 6.98
N ASP A 108 -2.29 7.44 5.86
CA ASP A 108 -0.86 7.11 5.84
C ASP A 108 -0.02 8.03 6.74
N VAL A 109 -0.26 9.35 6.68
CA VAL A 109 0.46 10.33 7.49
C VAL A 109 0.14 10.18 8.97
N PHE A 110 -1.13 9.90 9.30
CA PHE A 110 -1.55 9.68 10.68
C PHE A 110 -0.89 8.42 11.26
N VAL A 111 -1.02 7.28 10.58
CA VAL A 111 -0.44 5.99 11.01
C VAL A 111 1.05 6.13 11.23
N ARG A 112 1.77 6.67 10.24
CA ARG A 112 3.21 6.88 10.34
C ARG A 112 3.58 7.74 11.54
N GLY A 113 2.91 8.88 11.71
CA GLY A 113 3.18 9.78 12.84
C GLY A 113 2.88 9.15 14.20
N PHE A 114 1.83 8.32 14.29
CA PHE A 114 1.50 7.59 15.49
C PHE A 114 2.57 6.56 15.85
N VAL A 115 3.02 5.76 14.89
CA VAL A 115 4.07 4.75 15.11
C VAL A 115 5.40 5.41 15.47
N ASP A 116 5.79 6.49 14.79
CA ASP A 116 6.99 7.27 15.11
C ASP A 116 6.94 7.80 16.55
N LEU A 117 5.77 8.27 17.00
CA LEU A 117 5.55 8.70 18.39
C LEU A 117 5.75 7.55 19.38
N ILE A 118 5.17 6.38 19.10
CA ILE A 118 5.30 5.19 19.95
C ILE A 118 6.77 4.75 20.04
N LEU A 119 7.49 4.64 18.92
CA LEU A 119 8.91 4.29 18.89
C LEU A 119 9.78 5.28 19.68
N LYS A 120 9.49 6.58 19.55
CA LYS A 120 10.17 7.62 20.34
C LYS A 120 9.94 7.43 21.84
N LYS A 121 8.73 7.10 22.26
CA LYS A 121 8.41 6.84 23.67
C LYS A 121 9.04 5.54 24.16
N ILE A 122 9.08 4.49 23.34
CA ILE A 122 9.78 3.23 23.64
C ILE A 122 11.26 3.50 23.87
N SER A 123 11.90 4.23 22.95
CA SER A 123 13.32 4.62 23.08
C SER A 123 13.59 5.41 24.36
N THR A 124 12.63 6.25 24.78
CA THR A 124 12.71 6.98 26.04
C THR A 124 12.64 6.03 27.24
N GLN A 125 11.71 5.06 27.24
CA GLN A 125 11.64 4.05 28.31
C GLN A 125 12.88 3.16 28.35
N ALA A 126 13.41 2.76 27.20
CA ALA A 126 14.63 1.96 27.11
C ALA A 126 15.81 2.64 27.85
N ARG A 127 15.99 3.95 27.64
CA ARG A 127 17.04 4.73 28.35
C ARG A 127 16.80 4.81 29.85
N LEU A 128 15.54 4.91 30.30
CA LEU A 128 15.22 4.97 31.72
C LEU A 128 15.53 3.68 32.46
N VAL A 129 15.39 2.53 31.78
CA VAL A 129 15.62 1.21 32.40
C VAL A 129 17.04 0.68 32.19
N GLU A 130 17.89 1.38 31.44
CA GLU A 130 19.22 0.92 31.03
C GLU A 130 20.13 0.54 32.20
N GLN A 131 20.15 1.32 33.28
CA GLN A 131 21.02 1.06 34.42
C GLN A 131 20.63 -0.20 35.21
N GLY A 132 19.33 -0.50 35.31
CA GLY A 132 18.82 -1.66 36.06
C GLY A 132 18.61 -2.90 35.19
N TYR A 133 18.26 -2.70 33.92
CA TYR A 133 17.85 -3.74 32.98
C TYR A 133 18.49 -3.49 31.59
N PRO A 134 19.82 -3.58 31.48
CA PRO A 134 20.53 -3.24 30.23
C PRO A 134 20.14 -4.17 29.06
N VAL A 135 19.78 -5.43 29.34
CA VAL A 135 19.33 -6.39 28.31
C VAL A 135 17.97 -5.98 27.75
N VAL A 136 17.01 -5.66 28.63
CA VAL A 136 15.68 -5.13 28.27
C VAL A 136 15.82 -3.84 27.46
N SER A 137 16.65 -2.91 27.94
CA SER A 137 16.92 -1.63 27.26
C SER A 137 17.43 -1.83 25.83
N ARG A 138 18.48 -2.64 25.67
CA ARG A 138 19.05 -2.94 24.34
C ARG A 138 18.00 -3.57 23.43
N ARG A 139 17.25 -4.55 23.94
CA ARG A 139 16.22 -5.23 23.15
C ARG A 139 15.08 -4.30 22.74
N LEU A 140 14.67 -3.34 23.58
CA LEU A 140 13.68 -2.34 23.18
C LEU A 140 14.19 -1.41 22.06
N LEU A 141 15.48 -1.10 22.04
CA LEU A 141 16.09 -0.25 20.99
C LEU A 141 16.24 -0.95 19.63
N GLU A 142 16.12 -2.28 19.60
CA GLU A 142 16.13 -3.07 18.36
C GLU A 142 14.76 -3.11 17.65
N LEU A 143 13.68 -2.61 18.28
CA LEU A 143 12.35 -2.58 17.68
C LEU A 143 12.32 -1.67 16.45
N GLN A 144 11.69 -2.17 15.40
CA GLN A 144 11.51 -1.45 14.14
C GLN A 144 10.05 -1.36 13.75
N SER A 145 9.71 -0.34 12.98
CA SER A 145 8.44 -0.34 12.26
C SER A 145 8.56 -1.24 11.04
N LEU A 146 7.65 -2.21 10.94
CA LEU A 146 7.54 -3.12 9.80
C LEU A 146 6.43 -2.67 8.84
N SER A 147 6.07 -1.38 8.89
CA SER A 147 5.00 -0.78 8.08
C SER A 147 5.10 -1.23 6.64
N THR A 148 3.96 -1.59 6.05
CA THR A 148 3.79 -2.13 4.68
C THR A 148 4.01 -3.62 4.46
N THR A 149 4.49 -4.37 5.46
CA THR A 149 4.70 -5.81 5.37
C THR A 149 3.41 -6.56 5.67
N ASP A 150 2.99 -7.44 4.75
CA ASP A 150 1.87 -8.34 4.99
C ASP A 150 2.24 -9.44 5.99
N ILE A 151 1.28 -9.86 6.81
CA ILE A 151 1.43 -10.92 7.80
C ILE A 151 0.66 -12.14 7.31
N ASN A 152 1.36 -13.28 7.21
CA ASN A 152 0.75 -14.56 6.94
C ASN A 152 0.40 -15.24 8.27
N LEU A 153 -0.88 -15.56 8.44
CA LEU A 153 -1.43 -16.14 9.68
C LEU A 153 -2.02 -17.52 9.39
N LEU A 154 -2.24 -18.29 10.45
CA LEU A 154 -2.99 -19.54 10.40
C LEU A 154 -4.28 -19.39 11.19
N ILE A 155 -5.41 -19.25 10.50
CA ILE A 155 -6.74 -19.16 11.12
C ILE A 155 -7.46 -20.47 10.85
N ASP A 156 -7.82 -21.21 11.91
CA ASP A 156 -8.43 -22.54 11.80
C ASP A 156 -7.63 -23.50 10.89
N ASP A 157 -6.30 -23.51 11.04
CA ASP A 157 -5.32 -24.26 10.22
C ASP A 157 -5.28 -23.86 8.73
N LYS A 158 -5.87 -22.73 8.36
CA LYS A 158 -5.88 -22.22 6.99
C LYS A 158 -5.01 -20.98 6.84
N PRO A 159 -4.28 -20.86 5.72
CA PRO A 159 -3.47 -19.68 5.46
C PRO A 159 -4.37 -18.47 5.26
N ALA A 160 -4.19 -17.48 6.12
CA ALA A 160 -4.77 -16.15 6.00
C ALA A 160 -3.66 -15.13 5.73
N ASN A 161 -4.00 -14.06 5.03
CA ASN A 161 -3.07 -12.95 4.78
C ASN A 161 -3.73 -11.66 5.27
N LYS A 162 -2.95 -10.85 5.97
CA LYS A 162 -3.38 -9.56 6.51
C LYS A 162 -2.39 -8.46 6.17
N SER A 163 -2.88 -7.29 5.80
CA SER A 163 -2.07 -6.11 5.52
C SER A 163 -2.25 -5.06 6.64
N PRO A 164 -1.58 -5.17 7.79
CA PRO A 164 -1.75 -4.19 8.87
C PRO A 164 -1.40 -2.78 8.42
N ASP A 165 -2.09 -1.77 8.94
CA ASP A 165 -1.74 -0.38 8.66
C ASP A 165 -0.32 -0.05 9.13
N ALA A 166 0.05 -0.54 10.32
CA ALA A 166 1.44 -0.64 10.75
C ALA A 166 1.66 -1.74 11.79
N SER A 167 2.91 -2.09 11.99
CA SER A 167 3.32 -3.00 13.06
C SER A 167 4.70 -2.63 13.60
N LEU A 168 4.97 -3.05 14.83
CA LEU A 168 6.26 -2.96 15.50
C LEU A 168 6.76 -4.36 15.79
N GLY A 169 7.98 -4.67 15.38
CA GLY A 169 8.55 -5.99 15.60
C GLY A 169 10.05 -6.03 15.45
N TYR A 170 10.56 -7.25 15.57
CA TYR A 170 11.98 -7.55 15.41
C TYR A 170 12.26 -8.28 14.10
N PRO A 171 13.36 -7.96 13.39
CA PRO A 171 13.75 -8.69 12.18
C PRO A 171 14.05 -10.18 12.39
N ASP A 172 14.35 -10.58 13.62
CA ASP A 172 14.65 -11.97 14.01
C ASP A 172 13.39 -12.74 14.49
N ARG A 173 12.19 -12.18 14.32
CA ARG A 173 10.91 -12.80 14.68
C ARG A 173 10.00 -12.93 13.47
N GLU A 174 9.23 -14.01 13.45
CA GLU A 174 8.22 -14.26 12.41
C GLU A 174 7.05 -13.28 12.49
N TYR A 175 6.59 -13.00 13.72
CA TYR A 175 5.47 -12.10 13.98
C TYR A 175 5.92 -10.83 14.70
N PRO A 176 5.30 -9.68 14.38
CA PRO A 176 5.51 -8.45 15.12
C PRO A 176 4.98 -8.56 16.56
N GLN A 177 5.45 -7.68 17.43
CA GLN A 177 5.07 -7.66 18.83
C GLN A 177 3.81 -6.83 19.04
N ALA A 178 3.60 -5.79 18.21
CA ALA A 178 2.39 -5.00 18.22
C ALA A 178 1.90 -4.67 16.80
N VAL A 179 0.58 -4.68 16.60
CA VAL A 179 -0.09 -4.27 15.36
C VAL A 179 -0.96 -3.04 15.62
N PHE A 180 -1.02 -2.14 14.65
CA PHE A 180 -1.78 -0.91 14.68
C PHE A 180 -2.71 -0.90 13.47
N GLU A 181 -4.01 -0.70 13.74
CA GLU A 181 -5.04 -0.60 12.70
C GLU A 181 -5.83 0.68 12.88
N VAL A 182 -6.16 1.34 11.78
CA VAL A 182 -6.93 2.57 11.75
C VAL A 182 -8.22 2.34 11.00
N SER A 183 -9.34 2.48 11.69
CA SER A 183 -10.66 2.48 11.07
C SER A 183 -11.17 3.90 10.83
N TYR A 184 -12.02 4.02 9.82
CA TYR A 184 -13.01 5.09 9.75
C TYR A 184 -14.20 4.67 10.62
N SER A 185 -14.83 5.63 11.32
CA SER A 185 -15.92 5.50 12.34
C SER A 185 -17.11 4.58 12.06
N GLN A 186 -17.15 3.91 10.91
CA GLN A 186 -18.22 3.04 10.45
C GLN A 186 -17.97 1.54 10.70
N ASP A 187 -16.75 1.11 11.12
CA ASP A 187 -16.45 -0.32 11.29
C ASP A 187 -15.63 -0.70 12.55
N ARG A 188 -16.13 -0.32 13.73
CA ARG A 188 -15.54 -0.74 15.02
C ARG A 188 -15.54 -2.26 15.22
N ARG A 189 -16.52 -2.97 14.64
CA ARG A 189 -16.63 -4.43 14.72
C ARG A 189 -15.54 -5.11 13.87
N ALA A 190 -15.14 -4.52 12.76
CA ALA A 190 -13.99 -5.02 12.01
C ALA A 190 -12.69 -4.94 12.82
N LEU A 191 -12.47 -3.88 13.62
CA LEU A 191 -11.26 -3.79 14.45
C LEU A 191 -11.17 -4.92 15.47
N GLU A 192 -12.28 -5.26 16.12
CA GLU A 192 -12.32 -6.39 17.07
C GLU A 192 -12.00 -7.72 16.38
N ARG A 193 -12.62 -7.97 15.22
CA ARG A 193 -12.35 -9.18 14.42
C ARG A 193 -10.90 -9.23 13.93
N LEU A 194 -10.35 -8.10 13.47
CA LEU A 194 -8.95 -8.00 13.05
C LEU A 194 -8.02 -8.30 14.22
N ALA A 195 -8.27 -7.69 15.38
CA ALA A 195 -7.48 -7.95 16.58
C ALA A 195 -7.50 -9.42 16.98
N TRP A 196 -8.68 -10.04 16.94
CA TRP A 196 -8.82 -11.46 17.20
C TRP A 196 -8.01 -12.30 16.20
N SER A 197 -8.14 -11.99 14.91
CA SER A 197 -7.42 -12.68 13.84
C SER A 197 -5.90 -12.59 13.98
N TYR A 198 -5.35 -11.41 14.28
CA TYR A 198 -3.91 -11.23 14.50
C TYR A 198 -3.42 -12.03 15.70
N ILE A 199 -4.10 -11.91 16.84
CA ILE A 199 -3.65 -12.51 18.10
C ILE A 199 -3.79 -14.03 18.05
N MET A 200 -4.93 -14.55 17.59
CA MET A 200 -5.17 -16.00 17.50
C MET A 200 -4.40 -16.64 16.35
N GLY A 201 -4.39 -16.00 15.18
CA GLY A 201 -3.73 -16.53 13.99
C GLY A 201 -2.21 -16.52 14.02
N SER A 202 -1.62 -15.85 15.03
CA SER A 202 -0.18 -15.89 15.35
C SER A 202 0.13 -16.72 16.60
N SER A 203 -0.86 -17.46 17.12
CA SER A 203 -0.76 -18.23 18.37
C SER A 203 -0.24 -17.38 19.54
N HIS A 204 -0.82 -16.19 19.73
CA HIS A 204 -0.44 -15.19 20.73
C HIS A 204 0.96 -14.58 20.59
N SER A 205 1.68 -14.82 19.48
CA SER A 205 2.97 -14.18 19.21
C SER A 205 2.84 -12.67 19.03
N ILE A 206 1.75 -12.21 18.40
CA ILE A 206 1.34 -10.80 18.42
C ILE A 206 0.65 -10.54 19.75
N ARG A 207 1.24 -9.69 20.59
CA ARG A 207 0.79 -9.52 21.99
C ARG A 207 -0.01 -8.25 22.27
N CYS A 208 -0.07 -7.35 21.31
CA CYS A 208 -0.92 -6.17 21.42
C CYS A 208 -1.43 -5.75 20.05
N VAL A 209 -2.74 -5.52 19.96
CA VAL A 209 -3.35 -4.88 18.80
C VAL A 209 -3.97 -3.57 19.26
N VAL A 210 -3.64 -2.48 18.57
CA VAL A 210 -4.13 -1.13 18.85
C VAL A 210 -5.02 -0.71 17.69
N GLY A 211 -6.31 -0.56 17.96
CA GLY A 211 -7.28 -0.03 17.00
C GLY A 211 -7.52 1.45 17.24
N LEU A 212 -7.41 2.25 16.19
CA LEU A 212 -7.61 3.69 16.20
C LEU A 212 -8.80 4.01 15.31
N ASP A 213 -9.93 4.36 15.93
CA ASP A 213 -11.13 4.72 15.20
C ASP A 213 -11.25 6.25 15.08
N LEU A 214 -11.15 6.75 13.85
CA LEU A 214 -11.09 8.18 13.60
C LEU A 214 -12.48 8.75 13.29
N ASP A 215 -12.90 9.73 14.10
CA ASP A 215 -14.19 10.42 13.96
C ASP A 215 -14.15 11.37 12.75
N TYR A 216 -14.42 10.83 11.57
CA TYR A 216 -14.51 11.62 10.35
C TYR A 216 -15.94 12.08 10.05
N PRO A 217 -16.14 13.33 9.59
CA PRO A 217 -17.44 13.82 9.13
C PRO A 217 -17.91 13.04 7.90
N ARG A 218 -19.18 12.63 7.91
CA ARG A 218 -19.85 11.90 6.81
C ARG A 218 -20.06 12.73 5.53
N ASN A 219 -19.99 14.06 5.63
CA ASN A 219 -20.25 14.95 4.52
C ASN A 219 -18.95 15.35 3.84
N ARG A 220 -18.97 15.47 2.51
CA ARG A 220 -17.85 15.90 1.63
C ARG A 220 -17.24 17.27 1.97
N ALA A 221 -17.69 17.92 3.05
CA ALA A 221 -17.02 19.07 3.61
C ALA A 221 -15.81 18.61 4.42
N PRO A 222 -14.60 19.11 4.13
CA PRO A 222 -13.45 18.84 4.97
C PRO A 222 -13.68 19.49 6.34
N SER A 223 -14.13 18.70 7.32
CA SER A 223 -14.00 19.06 8.73
C SER A 223 -12.84 18.29 9.33
N PRO A 224 -12.03 18.92 10.18
CA PRO A 224 -10.91 18.24 10.83
C PRO A 224 -11.43 17.10 11.70
N ALA A 225 -10.72 15.97 11.69
CA ALA A 225 -10.89 14.96 12.73
C ALA A 225 -10.39 15.56 14.05
N GLN A 226 -11.28 15.68 15.02
CA GLN A 226 -10.97 16.28 16.31
C GLN A 226 -10.72 15.23 17.39
N ASN A 227 -11.20 14.00 17.17
CA ASN A 227 -11.08 12.89 18.11
C ASN A 227 -10.69 11.61 17.38
N ALA A 228 -10.01 10.75 18.12
CA ALA A 228 -9.77 9.35 17.81
C ALA A 228 -10.27 8.51 18.99
N HIS A 229 -10.84 7.35 18.75
CA HIS A 229 -11.15 6.38 19.80
C HIS A 229 -10.12 5.27 19.76
N VAL A 230 -9.50 4.98 20.89
CA VAL A 230 -8.48 3.95 21.02
C VAL A 230 -9.11 2.70 21.63
N SER A 231 -8.91 1.57 20.99
CA SER A 231 -9.22 0.25 21.52
C SER A 231 -7.96 -0.61 21.54
N ILE A 232 -7.81 -1.46 22.56
CA ILE A 232 -6.62 -2.28 22.75
C ILE A 232 -7.02 -3.70 23.10
N TRP A 233 -6.42 -4.64 22.38
CA TRP A 233 -6.61 -6.07 22.59
C TRP A 233 -5.28 -6.75 22.91
N ARG A 234 -5.32 -7.71 23.84
CA ARG A 234 -4.17 -8.51 24.26
C ARG A 234 -4.56 -10.00 24.35
N PRO A 235 -3.59 -10.92 24.22
CA PRO A 235 -3.79 -12.33 24.54
C PRO A 235 -4.39 -12.54 25.93
N LEU A 236 -5.31 -13.48 26.03
CA LEU A 236 -5.83 -14.03 27.26
C LEU A 236 -5.60 -15.55 27.23
N VAL A 237 -5.00 -16.09 28.28
CA VAL A 237 -4.88 -17.54 28.46
C VAL A 237 -5.59 -17.90 29.74
N GLU A 238 -6.64 -18.71 29.63
CA GLU A 238 -7.38 -19.25 30.75
C GLU A 238 -6.97 -20.71 30.96
N ILE A 239 -6.52 -21.04 32.17
CA ILE A 239 -6.05 -22.40 32.49
C ILE A 239 -7.18 -23.13 33.20
N GLU A 240 -7.75 -24.13 32.51
CA GLU A 240 -8.77 -25.03 33.05
C GLU A 240 -8.16 -26.43 33.25
N GLY A 241 -7.62 -26.68 34.44
CA GLY A 241 -6.91 -27.92 34.75
C GLY A 241 -5.59 -28.04 33.97
N ASN A 242 -5.53 -28.95 33.00
CA ASN A 242 -4.37 -29.14 32.11
C ASN A 242 -4.60 -28.55 30.71
N THR A 243 -5.71 -27.85 30.48
CA THR A 243 -6.04 -27.23 29.19
C THR A 243 -5.78 -25.73 29.27
N GLU A 244 -4.99 -25.21 28.35
CA GLU A 244 -4.81 -23.76 28.14
C GLU A 244 -5.79 -23.30 27.05
N ASN A 245 -6.81 -22.57 27.45
CA ASN A 245 -7.77 -21.95 26.54
C ASN A 245 -7.23 -20.58 26.12
N MET A 246 -6.92 -20.45 24.83
CA MET A 246 -6.43 -19.21 24.23
C MET A 246 -7.61 -18.34 23.78
N ASP A 247 -7.62 -17.07 24.18
CA ASP A 247 -8.61 -16.09 23.77
C ASP A 247 -7.96 -14.68 23.67
N VAL A 248 -8.78 -13.67 23.40
CA VAL A 248 -8.40 -12.29 23.17
C VAL A 248 -9.22 -11.39 24.08
N LYS A 249 -8.55 -10.62 24.93
CA LYS A 249 -9.20 -9.66 25.81
C LYS A 249 -9.11 -8.25 25.25
N GLN A 250 -10.26 -7.60 25.10
CA GLN A 250 -10.31 -6.14 24.91
C GLN A 250 -10.07 -5.45 26.25
N GLU A 251 -8.86 -4.94 26.48
CA GLU A 251 -8.51 -4.24 27.73
C GLU A 251 -9.00 -2.79 27.73
N ILE A 252 -8.98 -2.15 26.57
CA ILE A 252 -9.51 -0.79 26.38
C ILE A 252 -10.54 -0.85 25.27
N ALA A 253 -11.77 -0.43 25.58
CA ALA A 253 -12.87 -0.35 24.62
C ALA A 253 -13.17 1.10 24.27
N SER A 254 -12.84 1.51 23.04
CA SER A 254 -13.25 2.78 22.42
C SER A 254 -13.09 4.02 23.33
N GLN A 255 -11.92 4.20 23.94
CA GLN A 255 -11.66 5.39 24.75
C GLN A 255 -11.33 6.59 23.86
N CYS A 256 -12.07 7.68 24.03
CA CYS A 256 -11.86 8.91 23.27
C CYS A 256 -10.55 9.61 23.64
N LEU A 257 -9.83 10.06 22.62
CA LEU A 257 -8.59 10.81 22.72
C LEU A 257 -8.60 11.91 21.66
N GLY A 258 -8.53 13.18 22.09
CA GLY A 258 -8.63 14.31 21.16
C GLY A 258 -9.03 15.61 21.83
N ALA A 259 -9.53 16.56 21.04
CA ALA A 259 -9.81 17.92 21.48
C ALA A 259 -10.84 17.99 22.63
N HIS A 260 -11.74 17.01 22.72
CA HIS A 260 -12.78 16.97 23.75
C HIS A 260 -12.29 16.42 25.10
N SER A 261 -11.04 15.96 25.18
CA SER A 261 -10.46 15.40 26.40
C SER A 261 -8.97 15.72 26.49
N PRO A 262 -8.58 17.02 26.55
CA PRO A 262 -7.21 17.48 26.31
C PRO A 262 -6.17 17.00 27.34
N ASP A 263 -6.61 16.66 28.55
CA ASP A 263 -5.77 16.13 29.62
C ASP A 263 -5.79 14.59 29.70
N HIS A 264 -6.61 13.94 28.85
CA HIS A 264 -6.74 12.49 28.87
C HIS A 264 -5.49 11.82 28.29
N THR A 265 -5.15 10.68 28.89
CA THR A 265 -4.01 9.87 28.46
C THR A 265 -4.41 8.41 28.43
N ILE A 266 -3.89 7.69 27.44
CA ILE A 266 -4.17 6.26 27.25
C ILE A 266 -2.85 5.52 27.17
N ALA A 267 -2.74 4.45 27.95
CA ALA A 267 -1.65 3.51 27.85
C ALA A 267 -1.88 2.59 26.66
N VAL A 268 -1.07 2.71 25.63
CA VAL A 268 -1.28 2.04 24.34
C VAL A 268 -0.56 0.70 24.29
N VAL A 269 0.69 0.66 24.72
CA VAL A 269 1.49 -0.58 24.83
C VAL A 269 2.26 -0.58 26.16
N SER A 270 2.71 -1.75 26.60
CA SER A 270 3.58 -1.96 27.75
C SER A 270 4.92 -2.59 27.32
N ILE A 271 5.93 -2.59 28.19
CA ILE A 271 7.18 -3.32 27.92
C ILE A 271 6.91 -4.82 27.75
N ARG A 272 5.96 -5.40 28.52
CA ARG A 272 5.53 -6.80 28.38
C ARG A 272 4.99 -7.08 26.99
N ASP A 273 4.21 -6.17 26.40
CA ASP A 273 3.69 -6.36 25.05
C ASP A 273 4.84 -6.49 24.03
N LEU A 274 5.95 -5.80 24.27
CA LEU A 274 7.05 -5.61 23.33
C LEU A 274 8.20 -6.62 23.44
N LEU A 275 8.39 -7.29 24.58
CA LEU A 275 9.51 -8.23 24.82
C LEU A 275 9.10 -9.67 25.13
N GLY A 276 9.66 -10.66 24.42
CA GLY A 276 9.40 -12.09 24.68
C GLY A 276 9.70 -12.48 26.14
N ASP A 277 9.06 -13.55 26.63
CA ASP A 277 9.17 -13.98 28.03
C ASP A 277 10.61 -14.23 28.45
N GLU A 278 11.48 -14.64 27.52
CA GLU A 278 12.92 -14.80 27.74
C GLU A 278 13.62 -13.54 28.25
N PHE A 279 13.14 -12.34 27.86
CA PHE A 279 13.67 -11.06 28.32
C PHE A 279 13.02 -10.58 29.62
N LEU A 280 11.87 -11.15 29.98
CA LEU A 280 11.09 -10.73 31.14
C LEU A 280 11.38 -11.55 32.40
N LYS A 281 12.04 -12.71 32.30
CA LYS A 281 12.34 -13.61 33.44
C LYS A 281 13.01 -12.92 34.62
N ASP A 282 14.02 -12.11 34.35
CA ASP A 282 14.80 -11.38 35.37
C ASP A 282 14.35 -9.92 35.53
N THR A 283 13.23 -9.55 34.89
CA THR A 283 12.68 -8.19 34.93
C THR A 283 11.64 -8.07 36.03
N SER A 284 11.73 -7.04 36.87
CA SER A 284 10.71 -6.81 37.89
C SER A 284 9.36 -6.49 37.26
N ARG A 285 8.27 -6.85 37.95
CA ARG A 285 6.91 -6.68 37.43
C ARG A 285 6.60 -5.22 37.08
N ASP A 286 7.05 -4.28 37.88
CA ASP A 286 6.84 -2.83 37.64
C ASP A 286 7.51 -2.33 36.35
N ILE A 287 8.59 -2.97 35.92
CA ILE A 287 9.28 -2.65 34.67
C ILE A 287 8.59 -3.36 33.50
N ALA A 288 8.24 -4.64 33.64
CA ALA A 288 7.51 -5.36 32.61
C ALA A 288 6.14 -4.69 32.31
N GLU A 289 5.41 -4.25 33.34
CA GLU A 289 4.11 -3.58 33.19
C GLU A 289 4.23 -2.08 32.87
N ARG A 290 5.44 -1.56 32.64
CA ARG A 290 5.65 -0.13 32.40
C ARG A 290 4.99 0.29 31.09
N LYS A 291 4.12 1.30 31.17
CA LYS A 291 3.21 1.72 30.10
C LYS A 291 3.84 2.80 29.20
N ILE A 292 3.63 2.66 27.90
CA ILE A 292 3.81 3.70 26.89
C ILE A 292 2.48 4.43 26.74
N VAL A 293 2.48 5.69 27.16
CA VAL A 293 1.26 6.51 27.26
C VAL A 293 1.22 7.55 26.14
N VAL A 294 0.09 7.65 25.45
CA VAL A 294 -0.21 8.69 24.46
C VAL A 294 -1.20 9.68 25.07
N THR A 295 -0.94 10.97 24.87
CA THR A 295 -1.77 12.06 25.37
C THR A 295 -2.73 12.58 24.29
N ALA A 296 -3.84 13.20 24.71
CA ALA A 296 -4.77 13.83 23.79
C ALA A 296 -4.14 14.95 22.97
N ARG A 297 -3.17 15.68 23.54
CA ARG A 297 -2.39 16.70 22.82
C ARG A 297 -1.58 16.09 21.67
N GLU A 298 -0.88 15.00 21.93
CA GLU A 298 -0.11 14.30 20.90
C GLU A 298 -1.02 13.77 19.80
N MET A 299 -2.14 13.14 20.16
CA MET A 299 -3.12 12.63 19.21
C MET A 299 -3.72 13.75 18.34
N THR A 300 -4.12 14.86 18.95
CA THR A 300 -4.64 16.03 18.23
C THR A 300 -3.61 16.59 17.25
N GLY A 301 -2.34 16.69 17.67
CA GLY A 301 -1.24 17.13 16.81
C GLY A 301 -1.03 16.21 15.59
N LEU A 302 -1.15 14.89 15.78
CA LEU A 302 -1.07 13.92 14.68
C LEU A 302 -2.24 14.09 13.69
N LEU A 303 -3.46 14.24 14.20
CA LEU A 303 -4.66 14.45 13.38
C LEU A 303 -4.58 15.75 12.58
N GLU A 304 -4.16 16.85 13.21
CA GLU A 304 -3.96 18.13 12.53
C GLU A 304 -2.91 18.04 11.42
N ASN A 305 -1.79 17.36 11.68
CA ASN A 305 -0.74 17.19 10.68
C ASN A 305 -1.25 16.39 9.46
N ALA A 306 -1.95 15.29 9.73
CA ALA A 306 -2.58 14.46 8.69
C ALA A 306 -3.59 15.26 7.86
N GLU A 307 -4.40 16.10 8.50
CA GLU A 307 -5.35 16.99 7.83
C GLU A 307 -4.66 18.00 6.91
N ARG A 308 -3.62 18.68 7.40
CA ARG A 308 -2.85 19.66 6.61
C ARG A 308 -2.19 19.01 5.39
N PHE A 309 -1.71 17.78 5.53
CA PHE A 309 -1.12 17.02 4.42
C PHE A 309 -2.17 16.67 3.36
N GLN A 310 -3.34 16.19 3.79
CA GLN A 310 -4.46 15.90 2.89
C GLN A 310 -4.89 17.14 2.10
N GLN A 311 -5.09 18.27 2.79
CA GLN A 311 -5.50 19.52 2.14
C GLN A 311 -4.44 20.03 1.16
N SER A 312 -3.16 19.95 1.53
CA SER A 312 -2.06 20.30 0.64
C SER A 312 -2.04 19.41 -0.61
N SER A 313 -2.23 18.11 -0.46
CA SER A 313 -2.26 17.14 -1.58
C SER A 313 -3.41 17.43 -2.56
N ILE A 314 -4.61 17.72 -2.04
CA ILE A 314 -5.77 18.10 -2.86
C ILE A 314 -5.48 19.39 -3.63
N ARG A 315 -5.00 20.44 -2.93
CA ARG A 315 -4.68 21.75 -3.55
C ARG A 315 -3.60 21.64 -4.62
N GLN A 316 -2.56 20.84 -4.40
CA GLN A 316 -1.51 20.61 -5.39
C GLN A 316 -2.05 19.91 -6.64
N THR A 317 -2.93 18.93 -6.47
CA THR A 317 -3.56 18.21 -7.58
C THR A 317 -4.45 19.15 -8.40
N GLU A 318 -5.27 19.97 -7.73
CA GLU A 318 -6.14 20.96 -8.37
C GLU A 318 -5.33 22.03 -9.10
N ARG A 319 -4.27 22.54 -8.48
CA ARG A 319 -3.36 23.49 -9.11
C ARG A 319 -2.68 22.90 -10.34
N ALA A 320 -2.16 21.67 -10.27
CA ALA A 320 -1.56 20.97 -11.40
C ALA A 320 -2.56 20.66 -12.52
N PHE A 321 -3.86 20.52 -12.20
CA PHE A 321 -4.92 20.39 -13.19
C PHE A 321 -5.20 21.74 -13.88
N GLN A 322 -5.36 22.81 -13.11
CA GLN A 322 -5.55 24.17 -13.62
C GLN A 322 -4.37 24.63 -14.49
N GLU A 323 -3.13 24.38 -14.06
CA GLU A 323 -1.92 24.71 -14.83
C GLU A 323 -1.86 23.93 -16.16
N ARG A 324 -2.24 22.64 -16.16
CA ARG A 324 -2.33 21.85 -17.40
C ARG A 324 -3.40 22.36 -18.35
N GLN A 325 -4.57 22.75 -17.84
CA GLN A 325 -5.62 23.35 -18.65
C GLN A 325 -5.17 24.70 -19.24
N ALA A 326 -4.53 25.55 -18.43
CA ALA A 326 -4.04 26.86 -18.85
C ALA A 326 -2.95 26.77 -19.93
N GLN A 327 -2.13 25.70 -19.93
CA GLN A 327 -1.10 25.50 -20.94
C GLN A 327 -1.64 25.15 -22.34
N GLY A 328 -2.92 24.76 -22.49
CA GLY A 328 -3.56 24.51 -23.78
C GLY A 328 -2.87 23.45 -24.67
N ARG A 329 -1.98 22.64 -24.10
CA ARG A 329 -1.15 21.66 -24.83
C ARG A 329 -1.80 20.29 -24.80
N ASN A 330 -1.92 19.66 -25.98
CA ASN A 330 -2.33 18.26 -26.09
C ASN A 330 -1.12 17.34 -25.96
N TRP A 331 -0.83 16.90 -24.74
CA TRP A 331 0.21 15.92 -24.48
C TRP A 331 -0.32 14.53 -24.83
N ARG A 332 0.34 13.83 -25.75
CA ARG A 332 0.08 12.40 -25.99
C ARG A 332 0.95 11.59 -25.01
N LYS A 333 0.34 10.70 -24.23
CA LYS A 333 1.09 9.68 -23.49
C LYS A 333 1.81 8.81 -24.52
N ARG A 334 3.15 8.83 -24.53
CA ARG A 334 3.92 7.89 -25.36
C ARG A 334 3.74 6.50 -24.77
N ARG A 335 3.64 5.48 -25.63
CA ARG A 335 3.83 4.10 -25.17
C ARG A 335 5.28 3.96 -24.72
N ILE A 336 5.51 3.18 -23.65
CA ILE A 336 6.87 2.76 -23.27
C ILE A 336 7.48 2.11 -24.51
N THR A 337 8.65 2.60 -24.95
CA THR A 337 9.39 1.94 -26.02
C THR A 337 9.84 0.59 -25.46
N PRO A 338 9.53 -0.54 -26.12
CA PRO A 338 10.09 -1.83 -25.73
C PRO A 338 11.61 -1.74 -25.69
N ASP A 339 12.24 -2.51 -24.80
CA ASP A 339 13.69 -2.64 -24.80
C ASP A 339 14.16 -3.11 -26.18
N GLU A 340 15.24 -2.53 -26.70
CA GLU A 340 15.82 -2.98 -27.96
C GLU A 340 16.31 -4.41 -27.81
N GLU A 341 15.51 -5.39 -28.25
CA GLU A 341 16.00 -6.73 -28.49
C GLU A 341 17.00 -6.66 -29.66
N LEU A 342 18.29 -6.72 -29.34
CA LEU A 342 19.33 -7.06 -30.31
C LEU A 342 19.03 -8.49 -30.79
N SER A 343 18.29 -8.63 -31.89
CA SER A 343 18.10 -9.93 -32.50
C SER A 343 19.47 -10.48 -32.92
N GLU A 344 19.69 -11.79 -32.75
CA GLU A 344 20.95 -12.46 -33.16
C GLU A 344 21.30 -12.18 -34.63
N GLY A 345 20.29 -11.94 -35.47
CA GLY A 345 20.46 -11.53 -36.86
C GLY A 345 21.13 -10.15 -37.03
N ARG A 346 20.78 -9.17 -36.18
CA ARG A 346 21.38 -7.83 -36.22
C ARG A 346 22.81 -7.82 -35.68
N GLU A 347 23.09 -8.66 -34.68
CA GLU A 347 24.45 -8.84 -34.17
C GLU A 347 25.35 -9.53 -35.20
N ALA A 348 24.84 -10.52 -35.94
CA ALA A 348 25.57 -11.17 -37.03
C ALA A 348 25.90 -10.20 -38.17
N GLU A 349 24.96 -9.32 -38.56
CA GLU A 349 25.21 -8.24 -39.53
C GLU A 349 26.30 -7.28 -39.04
N TYR A 350 26.26 -6.89 -37.77
CA TYR A 350 27.29 -6.04 -37.17
C TYR A 350 28.66 -6.72 -37.19
N ARG A 351 28.77 -7.98 -36.76
CA ARG A 351 30.04 -8.74 -36.81
C ARG A 351 30.57 -8.89 -38.24
N THR A 352 29.68 -9.08 -39.21
CA THR A 352 30.08 -9.16 -40.63
C THR A 352 30.61 -7.81 -41.12
N SER A 353 29.95 -6.72 -40.72
CA SER A 353 30.40 -5.36 -41.06
C SER A 353 31.74 -5.01 -40.39
N GLU A 354 31.95 -5.37 -39.13
CA GLU A 354 33.21 -5.18 -38.42
C GLU A 354 34.33 -6.00 -39.05
N SER A 355 34.09 -7.28 -39.36
CA SER A 355 35.08 -8.12 -40.05
C SER A 355 35.45 -7.57 -41.43
N THR A 356 34.50 -6.99 -42.16
CA THR A 356 34.76 -6.40 -43.48
C THR A 356 35.62 -5.14 -43.36
N VAL A 357 35.35 -4.29 -42.35
CA VAL A 357 36.14 -3.08 -42.09
C VAL A 357 37.54 -3.42 -41.58
N GLU A 358 37.68 -4.45 -40.74
CA GLU A 358 38.97 -4.95 -40.25
C GLU A 358 39.83 -5.49 -41.41
N GLN A 359 39.22 -6.21 -42.36
CA GLN A 359 39.88 -6.70 -43.56
C GLN A 359 40.35 -5.55 -44.47
N GLN A 360 39.51 -4.52 -44.66
CA GLN A 360 39.88 -3.33 -45.44
C GLN A 360 41.03 -2.56 -44.79
N ARG A 361 41.06 -2.45 -43.46
CA ARG A 361 42.17 -1.82 -42.72
C ARG A 361 43.47 -2.61 -42.85
N SER A 362 43.41 -3.94 -42.83
CA SER A 362 44.54 -4.83 -43.05
C SER A 362 45.14 -4.64 -44.45
N ASP A 363 44.28 -4.53 -45.47
CA ASP A 363 44.73 -4.41 -46.87
C ASP A 363 45.36 -3.03 -47.16
N ASP A 364 44.83 -1.95 -46.56
CA ASP A 364 45.33 -0.58 -46.75
C ASP A 364 46.74 -0.33 -46.13
N ASP A 365 47.10 -1.08 -45.08
CA ASP A 365 48.41 -0.93 -44.39
C ASP A 365 49.58 -1.55 -45.17
N THR A 366 49.28 -2.32 -46.24
CA THR A 366 50.31 -2.88 -47.14
C THR A 366 50.91 -1.84 -48.11
N SER A 367 50.36 -0.63 -48.17
CA SER A 367 50.74 0.39 -49.17
C SER A 367 51.65 1.51 -48.64
N TYR A 368 52.07 1.48 -47.38
CA TYR A 368 52.90 2.54 -46.81
C TYR A 368 54.36 2.47 -47.28
N THR A 369 54.72 3.27 -48.30
CA THR A 369 56.11 3.58 -48.64
C THR A 369 56.54 4.92 -48.01
N PRO A 370 57.60 4.98 -47.18
CA PRO A 370 58.05 6.22 -46.59
C PRO A 370 58.78 7.08 -47.64
N ALA A 371 58.18 8.20 -48.02
CA ALA A 371 58.78 9.14 -48.96
C ALA A 371 59.86 10.01 -48.28
N ALA A 372 61.01 10.10 -48.95
CA ALA A 372 62.23 10.74 -48.52
C ALA A 372 62.18 12.28 -48.47
N ARG A 373 63.04 12.83 -47.60
CA ARG A 373 63.38 14.26 -47.40
C ARG A 373 63.83 14.93 -48.71
N SER A 374 63.35 16.15 -49.05
CA SER A 374 63.99 17.49 -48.90
C SER A 374 63.71 18.33 -50.17
N PRO A 375 63.98 19.67 -50.28
CA PRO A 375 64.25 20.70 -49.26
C PRO A 375 63.52 22.06 -49.48
N VAL A 376 63.50 22.84 -48.39
CA VAL A 376 63.64 24.31 -48.22
C VAL A 376 63.45 25.25 -49.43
N ARG A 377 62.56 26.23 -49.26
CA ARG A 377 62.83 27.61 -49.70
C ARG A 377 62.16 28.66 -48.78
N SER A 378 62.99 29.62 -48.39
CA SER A 378 62.78 30.72 -47.45
C SER A 378 62.24 31.99 -48.12
N ASP A 379 61.38 32.74 -47.42
CA ASP A 379 61.54 34.17 -47.05
C ASP A 379 60.21 34.68 -46.45
N SER A 380 60.15 34.97 -45.15
CA SER A 380 60.47 36.24 -44.49
C SER A 380 59.40 37.34 -44.69
N SER A 381 58.64 37.63 -43.64
CA SER A 381 58.68 38.93 -42.96
C SER A 381 57.68 38.98 -41.80
N LEU A 382 58.14 39.68 -40.77
CA LEU A 382 57.59 39.83 -39.44
C LEU A 382 56.40 40.80 -39.44
N LEU A 383 55.49 40.67 -38.48
CA LEU A 383 55.07 41.79 -37.63
C LEU A 383 54.47 41.29 -36.30
N ARG A 384 55.07 41.82 -35.23
CA ARG A 384 54.76 41.61 -33.81
C ARG A 384 53.48 42.34 -33.39
N ARG A 385 52.71 41.69 -32.49
CA ARG A 385 52.11 42.13 -31.18
C ARG A 385 51.64 43.60 -31.02
N PRO A 386 50.61 43.90 -30.18
CA PRO A 386 50.53 43.40 -28.79
C PRO A 386 49.13 43.18 -28.18
N THR A 387 49.22 42.65 -26.96
CA THR A 387 48.22 42.23 -25.96
C THR A 387 47.67 43.33 -25.04
N ARG A 388 46.44 43.08 -24.52
CA ARG A 388 45.84 43.45 -23.21
C ARG A 388 45.33 44.91 -23.03
N PRO A 389 44.40 45.22 -22.07
CA PRO A 389 44.08 44.46 -20.83
C PRO A 389 42.58 44.32 -20.41
N ARG A 390 42.44 43.49 -19.36
CA ARG A 390 41.36 43.36 -18.35
C ARG A 390 40.92 44.70 -17.76
N ILE A 391 39.63 44.84 -17.45
CA ILE A 391 39.10 45.66 -16.35
C ILE A 391 37.98 44.85 -15.67
N ASP A 392 38.08 44.76 -14.35
CA ASP A 392 37.10 44.20 -13.40
C ASP A 392 35.90 45.15 -13.20
N ASN A 393 34.74 44.56 -12.93
CA ASN A 393 33.80 45.00 -11.89
C ASN A 393 32.81 43.89 -11.58
#